data_AF-A0A7S0KYR1-F1
#
_entry.id   AF-A0A7S0KYR1-F1
#
_cell.length_a   1.000
_cell.length_b   1.000
_cell.length_c   1.000
_cell.angle_alpha   90.00
_cell.angle_beta   90.00
_cell.angle_gamma   90.00
#
_symmetry.space_group_name_H-M   'P 1'
#
loop_
_entity.id
_entity.type
_entity.pdbx_description
1 polymer ?
#
loop_
_entity_poly.entity_id
_entity_poly.type
_entity_poly.pdbx_seq_one_letter_code
_entity_poly.pdbx_strand_id
1 'polypeptide(L)'
;KSLFQLLKIVAHENVTSFREFAAKNTKLFEEQQFDATKLLSKMRTLAFCTLAQSVEKVSYDELLKRLELKSDEDLEVCVVEAIKSGHVDARMDQENRVVLITRAAARRFTEKSW
;
A
#
# COMPACT_ATOMS: atom_id res chain seq x y z
N LYS A 1 -23.35 0.83 -6.51
CA LYS A 1 -22.71 -0.49 -6.75
C LYS A 1 -21.22 -0.38 -7.07
N SER A 2 -20.80 0.63 -7.83
CA SER A 2 -19.41 0.87 -8.24
C SER A 2 -18.44 1.24 -7.10
N LEU A 3 -18.89 2.02 -6.10
CA LEU A 3 -18.05 2.38 -4.94
C LEU A 3 -17.65 1.17 -4.09
N PHE A 4 -18.54 0.19 -3.97
CA PHE A 4 -18.27 -1.04 -3.22
C PHE A 4 -17.21 -1.89 -3.90
N GLN A 5 -17.19 -1.94 -5.24
CA GLN A 5 -16.12 -2.61 -5.97
C GLN A 5 -14.78 -1.89 -5.80
N LEU A 6 -14.76 -0.56 -5.83
CA LEU A 6 -13.55 0.21 -5.53
C LEU A 6 -13.01 -0.14 -4.14
N LEU A 7 -13.87 -0.15 -3.12
CA LEU A 7 -13.48 -0.49 -1.75
C LEU A 7 -12.97 -1.93 -1.66
N LYS A 8 -13.59 -2.87 -2.39
CA LYS A 8 -13.18 -4.27 -2.44
C LYS A 8 -11.81 -4.43 -3.10
N ILE A 9 -11.54 -3.70 -4.19
CA ILE A 9 -10.24 -3.70 -4.86
C ILE A 9 -9.18 -3.09 -3.95
N VAL A 10 -9.50 -1.96 -3.32
CA VAL A 10 -8.60 -1.32 -2.34
C VAL A 10 -8.31 -2.30 -1.21
N ALA A 11 -9.32 -2.99 -0.66
CA ALA A 11 -9.18 -3.89 0.48
C ALA A 11 -8.52 -5.25 0.16
N HIS A 12 -8.69 -5.78 -1.05
CA HIS A 12 -8.34 -7.18 -1.38
C HIS A 12 -7.36 -7.37 -2.54
N GLU A 13 -7.20 -6.39 -3.44
CA GLU A 13 -6.45 -6.56 -4.69
C GLU A 13 -5.14 -5.77 -4.75
N ASN A 14 -4.43 -5.89 -5.87
CA ASN A 14 -3.13 -5.26 -6.13
C ASN A 14 -3.29 -3.86 -6.75
N VAL A 15 -2.21 -3.07 -6.68
CA VAL A 15 -2.10 -1.71 -7.25
C VAL A 15 -2.45 -1.69 -8.74
N THR A 16 -2.13 -2.76 -9.47
CA THR A 16 -2.45 -2.94 -10.89
C THR A 16 -3.96 -2.95 -11.16
N SER A 17 -4.73 -3.73 -10.39
CA SER A 17 -6.20 -3.79 -10.50
C SER A 17 -6.84 -2.44 -10.22
N PHE A 18 -6.30 -1.69 -9.26
CA PHE A 18 -6.75 -0.33 -8.97
C PHE A 18 -6.52 0.60 -10.16
N ARG A 19 -5.36 0.52 -10.80
CA ARG A 19 -5.03 1.36 -11.96
C ARG A 19 -5.94 1.08 -13.15
N GLU A 20 -6.23 -0.20 -13.43
CA GLU A 20 -7.19 -0.58 -14.48
C GLU A 20 -8.61 -0.12 -14.16
N PHE A 21 -9.01 -0.21 -12.89
CA PHE A 21 -10.33 0.24 -12.45
C PHE A 21 -10.46 1.77 -12.54
N ALA A 22 -9.41 2.51 -12.16
CA ALA A 22 -9.35 3.97 -12.28
C ALA A 22 -9.40 4.42 -13.73
N ALA A 23 -8.68 3.74 -14.64
CA ALA A 23 -8.71 4.04 -16.07
C ALA A 23 -10.08 3.76 -16.71
N LYS A 24 -10.80 2.73 -16.23
CA LYS A 24 -12.15 2.38 -16.72
C LYS A 24 -13.25 3.26 -16.13
N ASN A 25 -13.05 3.87 -14.97
CA ASN A 25 -14.08 4.56 -14.20
C ASN A 25 -13.75 6.02 -13.88
N THR A 26 -13.08 6.73 -14.80
CA THR A 26 -12.68 8.15 -14.64
C THR A 26 -13.86 9.06 -14.26
N LYS A 27 -15.05 8.80 -14.82
CA LYS A 27 -16.29 9.54 -14.51
C LYS A 27 -16.71 9.47 -13.04
N LEU A 28 -16.45 8.35 -12.36
CA LEU A 28 -16.75 8.21 -10.92
C LEU A 28 -15.78 9.00 -10.05
N PHE A 29 -14.51 9.11 -10.46
CA PHE A 29 -13.54 9.94 -9.75
C PHE A 29 -13.87 11.42 -9.90
N GLU A 30 -14.34 11.83 -11.08
CA GLU A 30 -14.81 13.21 -11.33
C GLU A 30 -16.11 13.54 -10.59
N GLU A 31 -17.13 12.67 -10.65
CA GLU A 31 -18.42 12.89 -9.94
C GLU A 31 -18.28 12.91 -8.42
N GLN A 32 -17.31 12.16 -7.87
CA GLN A 32 -17.09 12.07 -6.42
C GLN A 32 -15.96 12.98 -5.93
N GLN A 33 -15.31 13.75 -6.82
CA GLN A 33 -14.10 14.55 -6.53
C GLN A 33 -13.01 13.75 -5.80
N PHE A 34 -12.81 12.49 -6.16
CA PHE A 34 -11.73 11.69 -5.58
C PHE A 34 -10.39 12.01 -6.25
N ASP A 35 -9.42 12.41 -5.43
CA ASP A 35 -8.02 12.52 -5.85
C ASP A 35 -7.44 11.14 -6.15
N ALA A 36 -7.36 10.77 -7.43
CA ALA A 36 -6.81 9.49 -7.86
C ALA A 36 -5.37 9.29 -7.36
N THR A 37 -4.58 10.36 -7.29
CA THR A 37 -3.20 10.36 -6.77
C THR A 37 -3.14 10.02 -5.28
N LYS A 38 -4.01 10.63 -4.45
CA LYS A 38 -4.07 10.32 -3.02
C LYS A 38 -4.55 8.89 -2.78
N LEU A 39 -5.50 8.42 -3.59
CA LEU A 39 -5.99 7.06 -3.47
C LEU A 39 -4.92 6.04 -3.87
N LEU A 40 -4.12 6.34 -4.90
CA LEU A 40 -2.93 5.57 -5.28
C LEU A 40 -1.90 5.49 -4.15
N SER A 41 -1.53 6.61 -3.54
CA SER A 41 -0.59 6.61 -2.40
C SER A 41 -1.14 5.79 -1.24
N LYS A 42 -2.42 5.96 -0.88
CA LYS A 42 -3.07 5.14 0.16
C LYS A 42 -3.06 3.65 -0.19
N MET A 43 -3.29 3.30 -1.45
CA MET A 43 -3.30 1.91 -1.92
C MET A 43 -1.90 1.29 -1.80
N ARG A 44 -0.85 2.05 -2.15
CA ARG A 44 0.55 1.64 -1.96
C ARG A 44 0.88 1.43 -0.49
N THR A 45 0.53 2.37 0.39
CA THR A 45 0.70 2.23 1.83
C THR A 45 0.00 0.98 2.37
N LEU A 46 -1.23 0.70 1.93
CA LEU A 46 -1.99 -0.48 2.34
C LEU A 46 -1.39 -1.79 1.81
N ALA A 47 -0.88 -1.80 0.58
CA ALA A 47 -0.16 -2.94 0.01
C ALA A 47 1.11 -3.23 0.82
N PHE A 48 1.87 -2.19 1.17
CA PHE A 48 3.04 -2.30 2.06
C PHE A 48 2.66 -2.86 3.43
N CYS A 49 1.59 -2.36 4.08
CA CYS A 49 1.11 -2.89 5.36
C CYS A 49 0.73 -4.38 5.28
N THR A 50 0.24 -4.83 4.13
CA THR A 50 -0.13 -6.24 3.91
C THR A 50 1.12 -7.12 3.81
N LEU A 51 2.16 -6.65 3.13
CA LEU A 51 3.46 -7.31 3.09
C LEU A 51 4.09 -7.35 4.48
N ALA A 52 4.06 -6.23 5.19
CA ALA A 52 4.65 -6.07 6.50
C ALA A 52 4.06 -7.02 7.57
N GLN A 53 2.86 -7.58 7.34
CA GLN A 53 2.30 -8.62 8.21
C GLN A 53 2.85 -10.02 7.94
N SER A 54 3.34 -10.29 6.72
CA SER A 54 3.76 -11.63 6.29
C SER A 54 5.26 -11.85 6.42
N VAL A 55 6.04 -10.76 6.44
CA VAL A 55 7.50 -10.78 6.42
C VAL A 55 8.05 -9.71 7.35
N GLU A 56 9.03 -10.06 8.17
CA GLU A 56 9.68 -9.14 9.11
C GLU A 56 10.82 -8.33 8.46
N LYS A 57 11.31 -8.78 7.30
CA LYS A 57 12.38 -8.13 6.54
C LYS A 57 12.07 -8.21 5.06
N VAL A 58 12.11 -7.06 4.37
CA VAL A 58 11.85 -6.97 2.93
C VAL A 58 12.93 -6.13 2.25
N SER A 59 13.44 -6.61 1.12
CA SER A 59 14.42 -5.88 0.31
C SER A 59 13.74 -4.78 -0.52
N TYR A 60 14.46 -3.69 -0.79
CA TYR A 60 13.95 -2.59 -1.62
C TYR A 60 13.51 -3.07 -3.01
N ASP A 61 14.26 -3.97 -3.65
CA ASP A 61 13.92 -4.51 -4.98
C ASP A 61 12.55 -5.22 -5.01
N GLU A 62 12.27 -6.02 -3.98
CA GLU A 62 11.00 -6.72 -3.85
C GLU A 62 9.85 -5.75 -3.61
N LEU A 63 10.08 -4.72 -2.79
CA LEU A 63 9.12 -3.65 -2.56
C LEU A 63 8.84 -2.84 -3.82
N LEU A 64 9.87 -2.40 -4.55
CA LEU A 64 9.74 -1.66 -5.81
C LEU A 64 8.90 -2.44 -6.82
N LYS A 65 9.17 -3.75 -6.96
CA LYS A 65 8.43 -4.63 -7.86
C LYS A 65 6.97 -4.80 -7.43
N ARG A 66 6.70 -4.92 -6.12
CA ARG A 66 5.35 -5.17 -5.60
C ARG A 66 4.48 -3.91 -5.56
N LEU A 67 5.08 -2.76 -5.29
CA LEU A 67 4.43 -1.44 -5.22
C LEU A 67 4.41 -0.72 -6.59
N GLU A 68 5.03 -1.32 -7.60
CA GLU A 68 5.20 -0.76 -8.96
C GLU A 68 5.84 0.63 -8.94
N LEU A 69 6.85 0.79 -8.08
CA LEU A 69 7.63 2.02 -7.95
C LEU A 69 8.91 1.91 -8.77
N LYS A 70 9.34 3.04 -9.35
CA LYS A 70 10.53 3.10 -10.21
C LYS A 70 11.76 3.68 -9.51
N SER A 71 11.56 4.37 -8.40
CA SER A 71 12.60 5.10 -7.69
C SER A 71 12.64 4.65 -6.23
N ASP A 72 13.85 4.47 -5.70
CA ASP A 72 14.06 4.18 -4.28
C ASP A 72 13.51 5.33 -3.39
N GLU A 73 13.59 6.58 -3.86
CA GLU A 73 13.04 7.76 -3.15
C GLU A 73 11.51 7.68 -2.96
N ASP A 74 10.77 7.31 -4.01
CA ASP A 74 9.31 7.14 -3.92
C ASP A 74 8.92 6.02 -2.96
N LEU A 75 9.76 4.98 -2.87
CA LEU A 75 9.57 3.89 -1.93
C LEU A 75 9.77 4.38 -0.49
N GLU A 76 10.85 5.13 -0.23
CA GLU A 76 11.12 5.69 1.10
C GLU A 76 10.01 6.64 1.54
N VAL A 77 9.51 7.51 0.66
CA VAL A 77 8.36 8.37 0.96
C VAL A 77 7.13 7.54 1.33
N CYS A 78 6.84 6.48 0.56
CA CYS A 78 5.70 5.61 0.84
C CYS A 78 5.83 4.85 2.17
N VAL A 79 7.03 4.36 2.49
CA VAL A 79 7.32 3.68 3.77
C VAL A 79 7.22 4.67 4.93
N VAL A 80 7.74 5.89 4.77
CA VAL A 80 7.62 6.95 5.78
C VAL A 80 6.16 7.35 6.00
N GLU A 81 5.36 7.47 4.94
CA GLU A 81 3.92 7.71 5.05
C GLU A 81 3.20 6.55 5.76
N ALA A 82 3.62 5.31 5.50
CA ALA A 82 3.10 4.13 6.20
C ALA A 82 3.42 4.18 7.70
N ILE A 83 4.64 4.56 8.06
CA ILE A 83 5.06 4.71 9.46
C ILE A 83 4.31 5.87 10.13
N LYS A 84 4.20 7.01 9.46
CA LYS A 84 3.44 8.18 9.94
C LYS A 84 1.96 7.89 10.13
N SER A 85 1.38 6.99 9.32
CA SER A 85 -0.02 6.58 9.49
C SER A 85 -0.26 5.77 10.77
N GLY A 86 0.80 5.30 11.45
CA GLY A 86 0.72 4.50 12.67
C GLY A 86 0.28 3.05 12.45
N HIS A 87 0.07 2.64 11.19
CA HIS A 87 -0.33 1.29 10.85
C HIS A 87 0.84 0.31 10.78
N VAL A 88 2.07 0.79 10.58
CA VAL A 88 3.29 -0.03 10.55
C VAL A 88 4.40 0.68 11.29
N ASP A 89 5.15 -0.05 12.10
CA ASP A 89 6.40 0.35 12.69
C ASP A 89 7.51 -0.42 11.98
N ALA A 90 8.33 0.30 11.23
CA ALA A 90 9.43 -0.26 10.45
C ALA A 90 10.64 0.68 10.48
N ARG A 91 11.83 0.11 10.34
CA ARG A 91 13.08 0.82 10.14
C ARG A 91 13.62 0.54 8.75
N MET A 92 14.12 1.58 8.09
CA MET A 92 14.79 1.47 6.80
C MET A 92 16.30 1.38 7.05
N ASP A 93 16.92 0.35 6.50
CA ASP A 93 18.37 0.19 6.45
C ASP A 93 18.80 0.47 5.01
N GLN A 94 19.24 1.72 4.79
CA GLN A 94 19.58 2.22 3.47
C GLN A 94 20.91 1.62 2.95
N GLU A 95 21.84 1.28 3.85
CA GLU A 95 23.12 0.66 3.50
C GLU A 95 22.92 -0.76 2.95
N ASN A 96 22.06 -1.54 3.62
CA ASN A 96 21.73 -2.90 3.18
C ASN A 96 20.57 -2.97 2.19
N ARG A 97 19.93 -1.83 1.87
CA ARG A 97 18.72 -1.72 1.02
C ARG A 97 17.59 -2.65 1.46
N VAL A 98 17.31 -2.67 2.76
CA VAL A 98 16.26 -3.49 3.37
C VAL A 98 15.39 -2.68 4.32
N VAL A 99 14.12 -3.05 4.42
CA VAL A 99 13.17 -2.52 5.39
C VAL A 99 12.90 -3.61 6.42
N LEU A 100 13.22 -3.31 7.67
CA LEU A 100 12.99 -4.14 8.84
C LEU A 100 11.67 -3.72 9.48
N ILE A 101 10.70 -4.62 9.54
CA ILE A 101 9.40 -4.35 10.14
C ILE A 101 9.44 -4.82 11.59
N THR A 102 9.25 -3.89 12.52
CA THR A 102 9.17 -4.18 13.96
C THR A 102 7.78 -4.66 14.34
N ARG A 103 6.75 -4.00 13.78
CA ARG A 103 5.35 -4.30 14.09
C ARG A 103 4.46 -3.80 12.97
N ALA A 104 3.65 -4.66 12.38
CA ALA A 104 2.60 -4.26 11.44
C ALA A 104 1.22 -4.46 12.07
N ALA A 105 0.36 -3.45 11.99
CA ALA A 105 -1.05 -3.63 12.33
C ALA A 105 -1.68 -4.59 11.31
N ALA A 106 -2.37 -5.61 11.83
CA ALA A 106 -3.06 -6.55 10.97
C ALA A 106 -4.17 -5.82 10.20
N ARG A 107 -4.05 -5.80 8.87
CA ARG A 107 -5.04 -5.22 7.97
C ARG A 107 -6.39 -5.95 8.06
N ARG A 108 -6.37 -7.18 8.56
CA ARG A 108 -7.54 -8.01 8.78
C ARG A 108 -7.54 -8.49 10.22
N PHE A 109 -8.62 -8.18 10.94
CA PHE A 109 -8.91 -8.81 12.21
C PHE A 109 -9.47 -10.20 11.91
N THR A 110 -8.82 -11.24 12.38
CA THR A 110 -9.27 -12.64 12.22
C THR A 110 -9.36 -13.30 13.59
N GLU A 111 -10.05 -14.44 13.71
CA GLU A 111 -10.16 -15.19 14.99
C GLU A 111 -8.78 -15.55 15.60
N LYS A 112 -7.73 -15.66 14.78
CA LYS A 112 -6.34 -15.81 15.25
C LYS A 112 -5.77 -14.57 15.96
N SER A 113 -6.45 -13.44 15.89
CA SER A 113 -6.07 -12.15 16.48
C SER A 113 -6.92 -11.79 17.72
N TRP A 114 -7.80 -12.70 18.17
CA TRP A 114 -8.58 -12.59 19.41
C TRP A 114 -7.82 -13.19 20.60
#